data_AF-A0A538AXT0-F1
#
_entry.id   AF-A0A538AXT0-F1
#
_cell.length_a   1.000
_cell.length_b   1.000
_cell.length_c   1.000
_cell.angle_alpha   90.00
_cell.angle_beta   90.00
_cell.angle_gamma   90.00
#
_symmetry.space_group_name_H-M   'P 1'
#
loop_
_entity.id
_entity.type
_entity.pdbx_description
1 polymer ?
#
loop_
_entity_poly.entity_id
_entity_poly.type
_entity_poly.pdbx_seq_one_letter_code
_entity_poly.pdbx_strand_id
1 'polypeptide(L)' 'MTVTGAHVILYSPEADALRTVLRDTFGWQNVDAGGGWLIFALPPAEVAVHPSE' A
#
# COMPACT_ATOMS: atom_id res chain seq x y z
N MET A 1 -7.30 24.86 8.67
CA MET A 1 -7.33 23.41 8.91
C MET A 1 -6.10 22.82 8.23
N THR A 2 -5.30 22.04 8.96
CA THR A 2 -4.08 21.41 8.43
C THR A 2 -4.34 19.93 8.21
N VAL A 3 -4.08 19.42 7.01
CA VAL A 3 -4.05 17.97 6.73
C VAL A 3 -2.66 17.45 7.07
N THR A 4 -2.58 16.48 7.98
CA THR A 4 -1.31 15.97 8.53
C THR A 4 -0.91 14.60 8.00
N GLY A 5 -1.74 13.96 7.16
CA GLY A 5 -1.51 12.62 6.62
C GLY A 5 -2.66 12.16 5.71
N ALA A 6 -2.45 11.05 5.02
CA ALA A 6 -3.43 10.43 4.13
C ALA A 6 -3.28 8.90 4.07
N HIS A 7 -4.41 8.20 3.96
CA HIS A 7 -4.44 6.81 3.51
C HIS A 7 -4.70 6.80 2.00
N VAL A 8 -3.74 6.31 1.23
CA VAL A 8 -3.80 6.30 -0.24
C VAL A 8 -4.10 4.90 -0.73
N ILE A 9 -5.04 4.77 -1.68
CA ILE A 9 -5.36 3.51 -2.33
C ILE A 9 -4.96 3.60 -3.79
N LEU A 10 -4.08 2.68 -4.22
CA LEU A 10 -3.79 2.45 -5.62
C LEU A 10 -4.67 1.31 -6.13
N TYR A 11 -5.26 1.48 -7.32
CA TYR A 11 -6.03 0.44 -7.99
C TYR A 11 -5.21 -0.16 -9.12
N SER A 12 -5.20 -1.48 -9.25
CA SER A 12 -4.45 -2.19 -10.28
C SER A 12 -5.08 -3.53 -10.63
N PRO A 13 -5.13 -3.94 -11.92
CA PRO A 13 -5.54 -5.29 -12.30
C PRO A 13 -4.52 -6.34 -11.87
N GLU A 14 -3.30 -5.92 -11.50
CA GLU A 14 -2.17 -6.75 -11.09
C GLU A 14 -1.81 -6.50 -9.62
N ALA A 15 -2.83 -6.34 -8.76
CA ALA A 15 -2.66 -5.91 -7.37
C ALA A 15 -1.61 -6.72 -6.58
N ASP A 16 -1.59 -8.04 -6.73
CA ASP A 16 -0.62 -8.91 -6.02
C ASP A 16 0.82 -8.71 -6.51
N ALA A 17 1.00 -8.50 -7.82
CA ALA A 17 2.31 -8.18 -8.38
C ALA A 17 2.77 -6.80 -7.90
N LEU A 18 1.89 -5.81 -7.88
CA LEU A 18 2.22 -4.47 -7.38
C LEU A 18 2.58 -4.49 -5.89
N ARG A 19 1.82 -5.20 -5.05
CA ARG A 19 2.17 -5.39 -3.62
C ARG A 19 3.55 -6.01 -3.46
N THR A 20 3.87 -7.02 -4.28
CA THR A 20 5.19 -7.68 -4.27
C THR A 20 6.31 -6.69 -4.63
N VAL A 21 6.13 -5.91 -5.69
CA VAL A 21 7.09 -4.88 -6.10
C VAL A 21 7.27 -3.83 -4.99
N LEU A 22 6.18 -3.34 -4.41
CA LEU A 22 6.23 -2.34 -3.34
C LEU A 22 7.00 -2.86 -2.11
N ARG A 23 6.73 -4.11 -1.71
CA ARG A 23 7.41 -4.78 -0.60
C ARG A 23 8.90 -4.94 -0.86
N ASP A 24 9.27 -5.47 -2.01
CA ASP A 24 10.64 -5.93 -2.27
C ASP A 24 11.57 -4.81 -2.73
N THR A 25 11.02 -3.75 -3.33
CA THR A 25 11.82 -2.64 -3.90
C THR A 25 12.09 -1.53 -2.89
N PHE A 26 11.07 -1.11 -2.13
CA PHE A 26 11.18 0.09 -1.30
C PHE A 26 11.62 -0.18 0.14
N GLY A 27 11.54 -1.43 0.61
CA GLY A 27 11.92 -1.79 1.97
C GLY A 27 11.06 -1.12 3.06
N TRP A 28 9.87 -0.64 2.71
CA TRP A 28 8.94 -0.04 3.67
C TRP A 28 8.44 -1.06 4.67
N GLN A 29 8.27 -0.61 5.92
CA GLN A 29 7.53 -1.38 6.90
C GLN A 29 6.11 -1.57 6.39
N ASN A 30 5.54 -2.75 6.62
CA ASN A 30 4.19 -3.07 6.19
C ASN A 30 3.52 -4.02 7.18
N VAL A 31 2.19 -4.01 7.16
CA VAL A 31 1.34 -4.98 7.86
C VAL A 31 0.56 -5.79 6.83
N ASP A 32 0.34 -7.08 7.12
CA ASP A 32 -0.61 -7.91 6.38
C ASP A 32 -1.98 -7.83 7.08
N ALA A 33 -2.95 -7.21 6.41
CA ALA A 33 -4.33 -7.11 6.86
C ALA A 33 -5.14 -8.43 6.65
N GLY A 34 -4.48 -9.48 6.16
CA GLY A 34 -5.01 -10.81 5.91
C GLY A 34 -5.01 -11.15 4.43
N GLY A 35 -4.65 -12.40 4.09
CA GLY A 35 -4.71 -12.89 2.71
C GLY A 35 -3.77 -12.18 1.74
N GLY A 36 -2.65 -11.63 2.22
CA GLY A 36 -1.67 -10.93 1.38
C GLY A 36 -2.00 -9.45 1.12
N TRP A 37 -2.95 -8.88 1.87
CA TRP A 37 -3.31 -7.47 1.77
C TRP A 37 -2.33 -6.60 2.54
N LEU A 38 -1.25 -6.21 1.86
CA LEU A 38 -0.20 -5.38 2.45
C LEU A 38 -0.60 -3.90 2.49
N ILE A 39 -0.39 -3.27 3.64
CA ILE A 39 -0.45 -1.81 3.82
C ILE A 39 0.95 -1.33 4.19
N PHE A 40 1.49 -0.37 3.44
CA PHE A 40 2.86 0.11 3.58
C PHE A 40 2.92 1.46 4.30
N ALA A 41 3.86 1.57 5.24
CA ALA A 41 4.08 2.77 6.04
C ALA A 41 4.94 3.82 5.31
N LEU A 42 4.47 5.07 5.31
CA LEU A 42 5.17 6.26 4.81
C LEU A 42 5.10 7.36 5.88
N PRO A 43 6.00 8.37 5.89
CA PRO A 43 5.73 9.58 6.64
C PRO A 43 4.91 10.59 5.80
N PRO A 44 3.81 11.20 6.31
CA PRO A 44 2.93 10.80 7.43
C PRO A 44 1.69 10.02 6.94
N ALA A 45 1.91 9.08 6.02
CA ALA A 45 0.87 8.48 5.20
C ALA A 45 0.98 6.94 5.19
N GLU A 46 0.03 6.29 4.55
CA GLU A 46 0.14 4.88 4.24
C GLU A 46 -0.45 4.62 2.86
N VAL A 47 0.00 3.54 2.23
CA VAL A 47 -0.48 3.14 0.91
C VAL A 47 -0.94 1.69 0.91
N ALA A 48 -2.12 1.45 0.34
CA ALA A 48 -2.68 0.14 0.07
C ALA A 48 -2.89 -0.04 -1.43
N VAL A 49 -2.97 -1.30 -1.87
CA VAL A 49 -3.27 -1.65 -3.25
C VAL A 49 -4.57 -2.45 -3.28
N HIS A 50 -5.52 -2.02 -4.10
CA HIS A 50 -6.79 -2.68 -4.38
C HIS A 50 -6.80 -3.25 -5.80
N PRO A 51 -7.51 -4.37 -6.05
CA PRO A 51 -7.74 -4.87 -7.40
C PRO A 51 -8.63 -3.90 -8.20
N SER A 52 -8.39 -3.82 -9.51
CA SER A 52 -9.28 -3.17 -10.48
C SER A 52 -9.62 -4.11 -11.63
N GLU A 53 -10.61 -3.70 -12.44
CA GLU A 53 -10.86 -4.30 -13.76
C GLU A 53 -9.67 -4.13 -14.71
#